data_AF-A0A7C1A936-F1
#
_entry.id   AF-A0A7C1A936-F1
#
_cell.length_a   1.000
_cell.length_b   1.000
_cell.length_c   1.000
_cell.angle_alpha   90.00
_cell.angle_beta   90.00
_cell.angle_gamma   90.00
#
_symmetry.space_group_name_H-M   'P 1'
#
loop_
_entity.id
_entity.type
_entity.pdbx_description
1 polymer ?
#
loop_
_entity_poly.entity_id
_entity_poly.type
_entity_poly.pdbx_seq_one_letter_code
_entity_poly.pdbx_strand_id
1 'polypeptide(L)'
;IVVITKFIIISPLPSYLIPVATGGMLIGMLISFPVAIKVAVFLAIIVGVMIGDNVTPAVCFLTGGIAGSLAVREIRKRSQLLKAGLLVGEIQFLTVLSLGLFFNLSYEYFIRGGLIALCNGLLSSFLVLGLLPVLEHGFKITTNIRLLELSDLNHPLLKELLLKAPGTYHHSLIVSNLAEQAAEAVGANPLLARVGAYFHDIGKLEKPEYFSENQMAEKMKSLHVKLTPSMSSLIIINHVKKGLELAHKYKLPPAIIDFIEQHHGTSLVYYFYHKALENKKEEEIKEEQFRYPGPKPQTKEVAIVSLADAVEAATRSLQEPTPARIKGLIKEIINNKFAEGELEDCELTLKDLNKISEVFTRIVLSIHHARVEYPSEKKQG
;
A
#
# COMPACT_ATOMS: atom_id res chain seq x y z
N ILE A 1 -1.65 -28.51 3.84
CA ILE A 1 -2.15 -29.40 2.76
C ILE A 1 -1.74 -30.85 2.98
N VAL A 2 -0.45 -31.19 2.98
CA VAL A 2 0.03 -32.59 3.17
C VAL A 2 -0.57 -33.29 4.41
N VAL A 3 -0.64 -32.61 5.56
CA VAL A 3 -1.27 -33.16 6.78
C VAL A 3 -2.75 -33.45 6.57
N ILE A 4 -3.49 -32.54 5.91
CA ILE A 4 -4.91 -32.71 5.59
C ILE A 4 -5.09 -33.89 4.63
N THR A 5 -4.22 -34.01 3.61
CA THR A 5 -4.20 -35.15 2.68
C THR A 5 -4.03 -36.46 3.44
N LYS A 6 -3.04 -36.55 4.34
CA LYS A 6 -2.82 -37.75 5.16
C LYS A 6 -4.04 -38.09 6.03
N PHE A 7 -4.67 -37.10 6.63
CA PHE A 7 -5.90 -37.29 7.43
C PHE A 7 -7.07 -37.82 6.60
N ILE A 8 -7.28 -37.28 5.38
CA ILE A 8 -8.33 -37.73 4.45
C ILE A 8 -8.10 -39.18 4.03
N ILE A 9 -6.85 -39.56 3.74
CA ILE A 9 -6.48 -40.93 3.37
C ILE A 9 -6.71 -41.91 4.54
N ILE A 10 -6.35 -41.53 5.78
CA ILE A 10 -6.53 -42.35 6.97
C ILE A 10 -8.01 -42.49 7.36
N SER A 11 -8.83 -41.45 7.10
CA SER A 11 -10.25 -41.36 7.49
C SER A 11 -11.24 -41.81 6.40
N PRO A 12 -10.82 -42.71 5.50
CA PRO A 12 -11.34 -42.94 4.13
C PRO A 12 -12.34 -41.91 3.57
N LEU A 13 -11.99 -40.62 3.60
CA LEU A 13 -12.83 -39.57 3.03
C LEU A 13 -12.58 -39.43 1.51
N PRO A 14 -13.54 -38.88 0.74
CA PRO A 14 -13.36 -38.69 -0.70
C PRO A 14 -12.14 -37.82 -1.03
N SER A 15 -11.24 -38.32 -1.90
CA SER A 15 -9.99 -37.64 -2.27
C SER A 15 -10.22 -36.22 -2.81
N TYR A 16 -11.29 -35.99 -3.57
CA TYR A 16 -11.62 -34.68 -4.14
C TYR A 16 -11.88 -33.57 -3.10
N LEU A 17 -11.97 -33.90 -1.80
CA LEU A 17 -12.12 -32.95 -0.70
C LEU A 17 -10.79 -32.26 -0.30
N ILE A 18 -9.64 -32.71 -0.82
CA ILE A 18 -8.35 -32.13 -0.46
C ILE A 18 -8.26 -30.70 -1.04
N PRO A 19 -8.08 -29.65 -0.22
CA PRO A 19 -8.16 -28.26 -0.66
C PRO A 19 -6.81 -27.76 -1.19
N VAL A 20 -6.25 -28.41 -2.21
CA VAL A 20 -4.94 -28.02 -2.78
C VAL A 20 -4.93 -26.57 -3.26
N ALA A 21 -6.07 -26.08 -3.79
CA ALA A 21 -6.23 -24.72 -4.26
C ALA A 21 -5.98 -23.65 -3.17
N THR A 22 -6.29 -23.94 -1.89
CA THR A 22 -5.98 -23.04 -0.77
C THR A 22 -4.51 -22.66 -0.73
N GLY A 23 -3.60 -23.62 -1.01
CA GLY A 23 -2.16 -23.36 -1.02
C GLY A 23 -1.75 -22.34 -2.08
N GLY A 24 -2.19 -22.55 -3.33
CA GLY A 24 -1.93 -21.62 -4.42
C GLY A 24 -2.54 -20.23 -4.17
N MET A 25 -3.78 -20.20 -3.68
CA MET A 25 -4.47 -18.95 -3.36
C MET A 25 -3.75 -18.15 -2.26
N LEU A 26 -3.36 -18.78 -1.15
CA LEU A 26 -2.65 -18.10 -0.06
C LEU A 26 -1.31 -17.53 -0.52
N ILE A 27 -0.52 -18.31 -1.26
CA ILE A 27 0.78 -17.85 -1.78
C ILE A 27 0.59 -16.71 -2.81
N GLY A 28 -0.45 -16.78 -3.63
CA GLY A 28 -0.77 -15.74 -4.61
C GLY A 28 -1.12 -14.41 -3.96
N MET A 29 -1.80 -14.45 -2.82
CA MET A 29 -2.18 -13.25 -2.07
C MET A 29 -1.06 -12.69 -1.19
N LEU A 30 -0.21 -13.56 -0.63
CA LEU A 30 0.81 -13.17 0.35
C LEU A 30 2.17 -12.87 -0.26
N ILE A 31 2.53 -13.50 -1.38
CA ILE A 31 3.87 -13.43 -1.95
C ILE A 31 3.82 -12.91 -3.38
N SER A 32 3.45 -13.76 -4.34
CA SER A 32 3.35 -13.36 -5.74
C SER A 32 2.69 -14.45 -6.58
N PHE A 33 2.08 -14.04 -7.68
CA PHE A 33 1.45 -14.94 -8.65
C PHE A 33 2.41 -15.99 -9.24
N PRO A 34 3.65 -15.64 -9.69
CA PRO A 34 4.57 -16.65 -10.23
C PRO A 34 4.97 -17.73 -9.22
N VAL A 35 5.13 -17.37 -7.94
CA VAL A 35 5.44 -18.33 -6.88
C VAL A 35 4.21 -19.20 -6.58
N ALA A 36 3.02 -18.61 -6.58
CA ALA A 36 1.76 -19.33 -6.36
C ALA A 36 1.55 -20.48 -7.34
N ILE A 37 1.80 -20.24 -8.63
CA ILE A 37 1.70 -21.28 -9.67
C ILE A 37 2.69 -22.42 -9.40
N LYS A 38 3.96 -22.11 -9.11
CA LYS A 38 4.98 -23.14 -8.80
C LYS A 38 4.58 -23.99 -7.60
N VAL A 39 4.09 -23.35 -6.53
CA VAL A 39 3.63 -24.05 -5.33
C VAL A 39 2.38 -24.89 -5.61
N ALA A 40 1.42 -24.37 -6.39
CA ALA A 40 0.21 -25.09 -6.74
C ALA A 40 0.52 -26.37 -7.55
N VAL A 41 1.41 -26.28 -8.54
CA VAL A 41 1.88 -27.43 -9.33
C VAL A 41 2.57 -28.45 -8.43
N PHE A 42 3.50 -27.99 -7.59
CA PHE A 42 4.23 -28.85 -6.66
C PHE A 42 3.30 -29.58 -5.68
N LEU A 43 2.34 -28.88 -5.09
CA LEU A 43 1.35 -29.47 -4.17
C LEU A 43 0.45 -30.48 -4.89
N ALA A 44 0.02 -30.19 -6.13
CA ALA A 44 -0.81 -31.11 -6.90
C ALA A 44 -0.07 -32.42 -7.20
N ILE A 45 1.21 -32.36 -7.56
CA ILE A 45 2.05 -33.56 -7.81
C ILE A 45 2.20 -34.37 -6.52
N ILE A 46 2.60 -33.75 -5.41
CA ILE A 46 2.79 -34.46 -4.13
C ILE A 46 1.50 -35.13 -3.68
N VAL A 47 0.38 -34.40 -3.73
CA VAL A 47 -0.91 -34.92 -3.31
C VAL A 47 -1.38 -36.05 -4.24
N GLY A 48 -1.13 -35.94 -5.54
CA GLY A 48 -1.40 -37.00 -6.50
C GLY A 48 -0.67 -38.30 -6.17
N VAL A 49 0.63 -38.22 -5.89
CA VAL A 49 1.45 -39.38 -5.47
C VAL A 49 0.94 -39.97 -4.15
N MET A 50 0.60 -39.14 -3.16
CA MET A 50 0.10 -39.60 -1.86
C MET A 50 -1.21 -40.40 -1.95
N ILE A 51 -2.04 -40.15 -2.96
CA ILE A 51 -3.33 -40.83 -3.15
C ILE A 51 -3.18 -42.16 -3.91
N GLY A 52 -1.95 -42.55 -4.26
CA GLY A 52 -1.65 -43.81 -4.93
C GLY A 52 -1.73 -43.71 -6.45
N ASP A 53 -1.13 -42.67 -7.01
CA ASP A 53 -0.91 -42.48 -8.47
C ASP A 53 -2.19 -42.43 -9.33
N ASN A 54 -3.30 -41.98 -8.75
CA ASN A 54 -4.52 -41.75 -9.52
C ASN A 54 -4.44 -40.42 -10.30
N VAL A 55 -4.40 -40.52 -11.62
CA VAL A 55 -4.31 -39.38 -12.55
C VAL A 55 -5.50 -38.43 -12.41
N THR A 56 -6.70 -38.93 -12.13
CA THR A 56 -7.92 -38.10 -12.17
C THR A 56 -7.95 -37.05 -11.03
N PRO A 57 -7.78 -37.40 -9.74
CA PRO A 57 -7.63 -36.41 -8.68
C PRO A 57 -6.41 -35.52 -8.85
N ALA A 58 -5.27 -36.06 -9.33
CA ALA A 58 -4.05 -35.28 -9.53
C ALA A 58 -4.25 -34.12 -10.52
N VAL A 59 -4.87 -34.41 -11.69
CA VAL A 59 -5.20 -33.38 -12.69
C VAL A 59 -6.23 -32.39 -12.15
N CYS A 60 -7.23 -32.85 -11.38
CA CYS A 60 -8.21 -31.97 -10.72
C CYS A 60 -7.56 -31.00 -9.71
N PHE A 61 -6.57 -31.43 -8.93
CA PHE A 61 -5.83 -30.55 -8.02
C PHE A 61 -4.93 -29.57 -8.77
N LEU A 62 -4.32 -30.01 -9.87
CA LEU A 62 -3.49 -29.16 -10.72
C LEU A 62 -4.32 -28.04 -11.35
N THR A 63 -5.43 -28.36 -12.01
CA THR A 63 -6.29 -27.37 -12.66
C THR A 63 -6.91 -26.42 -11.64
N GLY A 64 -7.40 -26.93 -10.51
CA GLY A 64 -7.93 -26.11 -9.43
C GLY A 64 -6.89 -25.23 -8.75
N GLY A 65 -5.67 -25.72 -8.56
CA GLY A 65 -4.56 -24.94 -7.97
C GLY A 65 -4.11 -23.79 -8.86
N ILE A 66 -4.00 -24.03 -10.17
CA ILE A 66 -3.69 -22.99 -11.17
C ILE A 66 -4.84 -21.98 -11.25
N ALA A 67 -6.08 -22.46 -11.37
CA ALA A 67 -7.27 -21.61 -11.41
C ALA A 67 -7.38 -20.71 -10.17
N GLY A 68 -7.16 -21.26 -8.98
CA GLY A 68 -7.20 -20.52 -7.73
C GLY A 68 -6.11 -19.46 -7.67
N SER A 69 -4.88 -19.80 -8.06
CA SER A 69 -3.75 -18.87 -8.10
C SER A 69 -4.00 -17.71 -9.07
N LEU A 70 -4.61 -17.98 -10.23
CA LEU A 70 -5.01 -16.94 -11.19
C LEU A 70 -6.15 -16.07 -10.65
N ALA A 71 -7.18 -16.69 -10.08
CA ALA A 71 -8.38 -16.01 -9.61
C ALA A 71 -8.10 -15.03 -8.47
N VAL A 72 -7.05 -15.26 -7.66
CA VAL A 72 -6.70 -14.38 -6.54
C VAL A 72 -5.75 -13.23 -6.89
N ARG A 73 -5.18 -13.21 -8.11
CA ARG A 73 -4.12 -12.28 -8.51
C ARG A 73 -4.49 -10.81 -8.27
N GLU A 74 -5.74 -10.44 -8.50
CA GLU A 74 -6.22 -9.06 -8.43
C GLU A 74 -7.33 -8.86 -7.40
N ILE A 75 -7.42 -9.76 -6.41
CA ILE A 75 -8.45 -9.65 -5.39
C ILE A 75 -8.21 -8.45 -4.48
N ARG A 76 -9.30 -7.73 -4.27
CA ARG A 76 -9.38 -6.49 -3.49
C ARG A 76 -10.44 -6.58 -2.38
N LYS A 77 -11.47 -7.41 -2.55
CA LYS A 77 -12.56 -7.58 -1.58
C LYS A 77 -12.70 -9.03 -1.14
N ARG A 78 -13.09 -9.24 0.11
CA ARG A 78 -13.36 -10.59 0.66
C ARG A 78 -14.43 -11.35 -0.13
N SER A 79 -15.44 -10.66 -0.66
CA SER A 79 -16.47 -11.28 -1.52
C SER A 79 -15.92 -11.83 -2.83
N GLN A 80 -14.82 -11.28 -3.35
CA GLN A 80 -14.15 -11.82 -4.55
C GLN A 80 -13.44 -13.14 -4.24
N LEU A 81 -13.04 -13.41 -2.99
CA LEU A 81 -12.49 -14.72 -2.61
C LEU A 81 -13.53 -15.83 -2.72
N LEU A 82 -14.78 -15.55 -2.35
CA LEU A 82 -15.88 -16.50 -2.51
C LEU A 82 -16.13 -16.79 -4.01
N LYS A 83 -16.12 -15.74 -4.86
CA LYS A 83 -16.21 -15.89 -6.31
C LYS A 83 -15.05 -16.70 -6.90
N ALA A 84 -13.83 -16.48 -6.41
CA ALA A 84 -12.66 -17.26 -6.81
C ALA A 84 -12.82 -18.75 -6.44
N GLY A 85 -13.41 -19.04 -5.27
CA GLY A 85 -13.68 -20.42 -4.83
C GLY A 85 -14.73 -21.12 -5.70
N LEU A 86 -15.78 -20.40 -6.09
CA LEU A 86 -16.77 -20.89 -7.05
C LEU A 86 -16.11 -21.22 -8.39
N LEU A 87 -15.29 -20.31 -8.93
CA LEU A 87 -14.57 -20.53 -10.18
C LEU A 87 -13.63 -21.74 -10.11
N VAL A 88 -12.91 -21.91 -8.99
CA VAL A 88 -12.08 -23.09 -8.74
C VAL A 88 -12.94 -24.36 -8.75
N GLY A 89 -14.06 -24.35 -8.03
CA GLY A 89 -14.97 -25.48 -7.95
C GLY A 89 -15.57 -25.85 -9.31
N GLU A 90 -15.97 -24.86 -10.11
CA GLU A 90 -16.47 -25.08 -11.47
C GLU A 90 -15.42 -25.71 -12.38
N ILE A 91 -14.18 -25.19 -12.36
CA ILE A 91 -13.07 -25.74 -13.16
C ILE A 91 -12.75 -27.17 -12.72
N GLN A 92 -12.76 -27.44 -11.41
CA GLN A 92 -12.53 -28.79 -10.88
C GLN A 92 -13.68 -29.74 -11.26
N PHE A 93 -14.93 -29.31 -11.16
CA PHE A 93 -16.11 -30.07 -11.61
C PHE A 93 -15.99 -30.46 -13.09
N LEU A 94 -15.69 -29.49 -13.96
CA LEU A 94 -15.53 -29.73 -15.40
C LEU A 94 -14.33 -30.64 -15.70
N THR A 95 -13.24 -30.52 -14.92
CA THR A 95 -12.07 -31.41 -15.05
C THR A 95 -12.45 -32.86 -14.74
N VAL A 96 -13.14 -33.10 -13.61
CA VAL A 96 -13.57 -34.45 -13.22
C VAL A 96 -14.57 -35.02 -14.20
N LEU A 97 -15.52 -34.22 -14.69
CA LEU A 97 -16.49 -34.61 -15.70
C LEU A 97 -15.80 -35.04 -17.00
N SER A 98 -14.86 -34.21 -17.49
CA SER A 98 -14.14 -34.47 -18.74
C SER A 98 -13.31 -35.75 -18.68
N LEU A 99 -12.59 -35.95 -17.56
CA LEU A 99 -11.79 -37.16 -17.35
C LEU A 99 -12.66 -38.40 -17.13
N GLY A 100 -13.80 -38.25 -16.45
CA GLY A 100 -14.78 -39.33 -16.28
C GLY A 100 -15.32 -39.85 -17.61
N LEU A 101 -15.67 -38.94 -18.52
CA LEU A 101 -16.06 -39.28 -19.89
C LEU A 101 -14.91 -39.90 -20.69
N PHE A 102 -13.70 -39.31 -20.62
CA PHE A 102 -12.53 -39.78 -21.34
C PHE A 102 -12.12 -41.21 -20.96
N PHE A 103 -12.16 -41.54 -19.67
CA PHE A 103 -11.81 -42.87 -19.16
C PHE A 103 -13.01 -43.84 -19.10
N ASN A 104 -14.18 -43.46 -19.61
CA ASN A 104 -15.42 -44.25 -19.56
C ASN A 104 -15.76 -44.75 -18.13
N LEU A 105 -15.59 -43.89 -17.13
CA LEU A 105 -15.96 -44.18 -15.75
C LEU A 105 -17.49 -44.20 -15.59
N SER A 106 -17.99 -44.84 -14.53
CA SER A 106 -19.43 -44.83 -14.26
C SER A 106 -19.95 -43.41 -14.00
N TYR A 107 -21.13 -43.09 -14.57
CA TYR A 107 -21.79 -41.79 -14.40
C TYR A 107 -21.92 -41.39 -12.93
N GLU A 108 -22.31 -42.33 -12.08
CA GLU A 108 -22.44 -42.11 -10.64
C GLU A 108 -21.10 -41.67 -10.00
N TYR A 109 -20.00 -42.31 -10.39
CA TYR A 109 -18.68 -42.04 -9.81
C TYR A 109 -18.18 -40.64 -10.15
N PHE A 110 -18.18 -40.24 -11.43
CA PHE A 110 -17.61 -38.94 -11.81
C PHE A 110 -18.56 -37.77 -11.53
N ILE A 111 -19.89 -37.96 -11.55
CA ILE A 111 -20.84 -36.90 -11.13
C ILE A 111 -20.68 -36.62 -9.64
N ARG A 112 -20.65 -37.66 -8.80
CA ARG A 112 -20.42 -37.51 -7.36
C ARG A 112 -19.05 -36.89 -7.08
N GLY A 113 -18.00 -37.35 -7.75
CA GLY A 113 -16.66 -36.76 -7.64
C GLY A 113 -16.64 -35.28 -8.04
N GLY A 114 -17.29 -34.93 -9.15
CA GLY A 114 -17.41 -33.56 -9.62
C GLY A 114 -18.12 -32.66 -8.60
N LEU A 115 -19.26 -33.09 -8.04
CA LEU A 115 -19.99 -32.31 -7.04
C LEU A 115 -19.15 -32.06 -5.77
N ILE A 116 -18.40 -33.07 -5.32
CA ILE A 116 -17.46 -32.90 -4.19
C ILE A 116 -16.37 -31.89 -4.55
N ALA A 117 -15.84 -31.96 -5.77
CA ALA A 117 -14.82 -31.02 -6.25
C ALA A 117 -15.35 -29.58 -6.36
N LEU A 118 -16.61 -29.39 -6.76
CA LEU A 118 -17.29 -28.10 -6.73
C LEU A 118 -17.35 -27.52 -5.30
N CYS A 119 -17.77 -28.34 -4.33
CA CYS A 119 -17.78 -27.96 -2.92
C CYS A 119 -16.37 -27.68 -2.38
N ASN A 120 -15.35 -28.40 -2.86
CA ASN A 120 -13.96 -28.20 -2.46
C ASN A 120 -13.41 -26.83 -2.89
N GLY A 121 -13.83 -26.29 -4.03
CA GLY A 121 -13.49 -24.91 -4.43
C GLY A 121 -13.98 -23.87 -3.42
N LEU A 122 -15.24 -24.00 -2.97
CA LEU A 122 -15.80 -23.16 -1.91
C LEU A 122 -15.08 -23.35 -0.58
N LEU A 123 -14.87 -24.60 -0.16
CA LEU A 123 -14.10 -24.94 1.04
C LEU A 123 -12.71 -24.29 1.01
N SER A 124 -12.05 -24.34 -0.14
CA SER A 124 -10.72 -23.76 -0.31
C SER A 124 -10.71 -22.25 -0.04
N SER A 125 -11.71 -21.52 -0.54
CA SER A 125 -11.88 -20.08 -0.26
C SER A 125 -12.23 -19.78 1.18
N PHE A 126 -13.05 -20.60 1.84
CA PHE A 126 -13.31 -20.44 3.28
C PHE A 126 -12.05 -20.62 4.12
N LEU A 127 -11.22 -21.61 3.78
CA LEU A 127 -9.93 -21.78 4.43
C LEU A 127 -9.00 -20.58 4.19
N VAL A 128 -8.96 -20.02 2.98
CA VAL A 128 -8.21 -18.79 2.70
C VAL A 128 -8.73 -17.64 3.57
N LEU A 129 -10.04 -17.42 3.64
CA LEU A 129 -10.64 -16.35 4.44
C LEU A 129 -10.31 -16.46 5.94
N GLY A 130 -10.27 -17.67 6.48
CA GLY A 130 -9.93 -17.91 7.89
C GLY A 130 -8.43 -17.82 8.18
N LEU A 131 -7.58 -18.30 7.27
CA LEU A 131 -6.13 -18.36 7.47
C LEU A 131 -5.42 -17.05 7.11
N LEU A 132 -5.94 -16.29 6.14
CA LEU A 132 -5.29 -15.09 5.64
C LEU A 132 -4.97 -14.08 6.76
N PRO A 133 -5.89 -13.69 7.66
CA PRO A 133 -5.58 -12.74 8.73
C PRO A 133 -4.51 -13.24 9.71
N VAL A 134 -4.48 -14.56 9.97
CA VAL A 134 -3.48 -15.18 10.85
C VAL A 134 -2.10 -15.11 10.21
N LEU A 135 -2.02 -15.39 8.91
CA LEU A 135 -0.76 -15.34 8.15
C LEU A 135 -0.29 -13.90 7.93
N GLU A 136 -1.18 -12.97 7.63
CA GLU A 136 -0.86 -11.53 7.56
C GLU A 136 -0.23 -11.04 8.87
N HIS A 137 -0.83 -11.38 10.01
CA HIS A 137 -0.31 -11.00 11.31
C HIS A 137 1.02 -11.69 11.64
N GLY A 138 1.10 -13.01 11.44
CA GLY A 138 2.28 -13.81 11.76
C GLY A 138 3.49 -13.46 10.90
N PHE A 139 3.28 -13.21 9.60
CA PHE A 139 4.34 -12.87 8.66
C PHE A 139 4.50 -11.36 8.42
N LYS A 140 3.69 -10.51 9.07
CA LYS A 140 3.72 -9.06 8.92
C LYS A 140 3.49 -8.59 7.47
N ILE A 141 2.72 -9.35 6.70
CA ILE A 141 2.41 -9.06 5.29
C ILE A 141 1.14 -8.21 5.20
N THR A 142 1.15 -7.21 4.32
CA THR A 142 -0.02 -6.34 4.08
C THR A 142 -0.63 -6.66 2.72
N THR A 143 -1.83 -7.26 2.69
CA THR A 143 -2.50 -7.56 1.42
C THR A 143 -3.33 -6.39 0.90
N ASN A 144 -3.75 -6.47 -0.36
CA ASN A 144 -4.66 -5.50 -0.97
C ASN A 144 -6.00 -5.38 -0.23
N ILE A 145 -6.50 -6.47 0.37
CA ILE A 145 -7.73 -6.43 1.18
C ILE A 145 -7.48 -5.54 2.40
N ARG A 146 -6.36 -5.77 3.11
CA ARG A 146 -6.00 -4.97 4.28
C ARG A 146 -5.77 -3.50 3.94
N LEU A 147 -5.11 -3.21 2.82
CA LEU A 147 -4.93 -1.84 2.33
C LEU A 147 -6.27 -1.17 2.02
N LEU A 148 -7.22 -1.89 1.42
CA LEU A 148 -8.54 -1.34 1.14
C LEU A 148 -9.37 -1.09 2.40
N GLU A 149 -9.24 -1.95 3.42
CA GLU A 149 -9.82 -1.68 4.75
C GLU A 149 -9.24 -0.37 5.35
N LEU A 150 -7.93 -0.15 5.21
CA LEU A 150 -7.26 1.06 5.67
C LEU A 150 -7.51 2.30 4.79
N SER A 151 -7.99 2.10 3.56
CA SER A 151 -8.38 3.19 2.67
C SER A 151 -9.73 3.84 3.02
N ASP A 152 -10.48 3.24 3.96
CA ASP A 152 -11.69 3.85 4.49
C ASP A 152 -11.33 5.06 5.36
N LEU A 153 -11.66 6.25 4.87
CA LEU A 153 -11.45 7.51 5.58
C LEU A 153 -12.25 7.60 6.89
N ASN A 154 -13.18 6.67 7.14
CA ASN A 154 -13.83 6.53 8.43
C ASN A 154 -12.98 5.86 9.52
N HIS A 155 -11.77 5.40 9.19
CA HIS A 155 -10.83 4.85 10.15
C HIS A 155 -10.68 5.79 11.37
N PRO A 156 -10.78 5.29 12.62
CA PRO A 156 -10.82 6.15 13.81
C PRO A 156 -9.68 7.17 13.91
N LEU A 157 -8.47 6.75 13.54
CA LEU A 157 -7.29 7.63 13.54
C LEU A 157 -7.36 8.72 12.46
N LEU A 158 -7.92 8.43 11.28
CA LEU A 158 -8.09 9.42 10.22
C LEU A 158 -9.22 10.41 10.57
N LYS A 159 -10.28 9.94 11.24
CA LYS A 159 -11.30 10.81 11.84
C LYS A 159 -10.72 11.74 12.90
N GLU A 160 -9.84 11.21 13.76
CA GLU A 160 -9.13 12.02 14.75
C GLU A 160 -8.25 13.08 14.09
N LEU A 161 -7.51 12.72 13.03
CA LEU A 161 -6.72 13.64 12.21
C LEU A 161 -7.58 14.75 11.59
N LEU A 162 -8.70 14.40 10.97
CA LEU A 162 -9.65 15.37 10.39
C LEU A 162 -10.17 16.37 11.44
N LEU A 163 -10.50 15.91 12.64
CA LEU A 163 -11.09 16.76 13.68
C LEU A 163 -10.07 17.66 14.38
N LYS A 164 -8.85 17.17 14.62
CA LYS A 164 -7.83 17.88 15.42
C LYS A 164 -6.77 18.60 14.58
N ALA A 165 -6.46 18.09 13.39
CA ALA A 165 -5.46 18.62 12.47
C ALA A 165 -5.99 18.63 11.02
N PRO A 166 -7.07 19.40 10.74
CA PRO A 166 -7.76 19.37 9.44
C PRO A 166 -6.86 19.78 8.28
N GLY A 167 -5.90 20.69 8.50
CA GLY A 167 -4.92 21.09 7.50
C GLY A 167 -4.01 19.93 7.07
N THR A 168 -3.46 19.21 8.04
CA THR A 168 -2.66 18.00 7.81
C THR A 168 -3.50 16.89 7.16
N TYR A 169 -4.77 16.75 7.53
CA TYR A 169 -5.68 15.82 6.86
C TYR A 169 -5.85 16.15 5.37
N HIS A 170 -6.14 17.42 5.04
CA HIS A 170 -6.30 17.86 3.65
C HIS A 170 -5.01 17.74 2.84
N HIS A 171 -3.86 18.09 3.45
CA HIS A 171 -2.53 17.83 2.92
C HIS A 171 -2.35 16.36 2.53
N SER A 172 -2.59 15.45 3.48
CA SER A 172 -2.44 14.01 3.27
C SER A 172 -3.31 13.47 2.13
N LEU A 173 -4.51 14.02 1.94
CA LEU A 173 -5.37 13.66 0.79
C LEU A 173 -4.77 14.10 -0.55
N ILE A 174 -4.17 15.29 -0.63
CA ILE A 174 -3.53 15.76 -1.88
C ILE A 174 -2.28 14.94 -2.17
N VAL A 175 -1.43 14.72 -1.16
CA VAL A 175 -0.25 13.85 -1.26
C VAL A 175 -0.65 12.45 -1.71
N SER A 176 -1.75 11.89 -1.18
CA SER A 176 -2.23 10.57 -1.59
C SER A 176 -2.61 10.47 -3.07
N ASN A 177 -3.21 11.52 -3.63
CA ASN A 177 -3.61 11.54 -5.04
C ASN A 177 -2.38 11.68 -5.95
N LEU A 178 -1.43 12.55 -5.58
CA LEU A 178 -0.14 12.65 -6.25
C LEU A 178 0.58 11.30 -6.25
N ALA A 179 0.71 10.68 -5.09
CA ALA A 179 1.45 9.45 -4.90
C ALA A 179 0.80 8.24 -5.61
N GLU A 180 -0.53 8.10 -5.55
CA GLU A 180 -1.26 7.03 -6.24
C GLU A 180 -0.98 7.05 -7.75
N GLN A 181 -1.16 8.21 -8.37
CA GLN A 181 -1.03 8.39 -9.82
C GLN A 181 0.42 8.25 -10.27
N ALA A 182 1.37 8.72 -9.47
CA ALA A 182 2.80 8.59 -9.75
C ALA A 182 3.25 7.13 -9.64
N ALA A 183 2.80 6.42 -8.60
CA ALA A 183 3.08 4.99 -8.42
C ALA A 183 2.54 4.14 -9.58
N GLU A 184 1.32 4.43 -10.06
CA GLU A 184 0.75 3.76 -11.24
C GLU A 184 1.62 3.99 -12.50
N ALA A 185 2.07 5.23 -12.74
CA ALA A 185 2.86 5.58 -13.93
C ALA A 185 4.24 4.91 -14.01
N VAL A 186 4.81 4.54 -12.85
CA VAL A 186 6.13 3.89 -12.74
C VAL A 186 6.04 2.38 -12.44
N GLY A 187 4.83 1.82 -12.35
CA GLY A 187 4.62 0.41 -12.08
C GLY A 187 4.91 -0.01 -10.62
N ALA A 188 4.89 0.94 -9.69
CA ALA A 188 4.88 0.68 -8.26
C ALA A 188 3.44 0.32 -7.80
N ASN A 189 3.22 0.07 -6.51
CA ASN A 189 1.90 -0.25 -5.96
C ASN A 189 1.10 1.05 -5.64
N PRO A 190 0.10 1.43 -6.48
CA PRO A 190 -0.64 2.68 -6.30
C PRO A 190 -1.52 2.69 -5.04
N LEU A 191 -2.11 1.54 -4.69
CA LEU A 191 -2.96 1.42 -3.51
C LEU A 191 -2.14 1.58 -2.23
N LEU A 192 -0.93 1.00 -2.19
CA LEU A 192 -0.03 1.14 -1.05
C LEU A 192 0.43 2.59 -0.89
N ALA A 193 0.85 3.25 -1.98
CA ALA A 193 1.26 4.66 -1.96
C ALA A 193 0.13 5.58 -1.48
N ARG A 194 -1.10 5.38 -1.99
CA ARG A 194 -2.29 6.14 -1.56
C ARG A 194 -2.56 6.00 -0.06
N VAL A 195 -2.62 4.75 0.42
CA VAL A 195 -2.97 4.48 1.82
C VAL A 195 -1.83 4.90 2.74
N GLY A 196 -0.58 4.65 2.37
CA GLY A 196 0.60 5.13 3.11
C GLY A 196 0.58 6.64 3.29
N ALA A 197 0.25 7.39 2.23
CA ALA A 197 0.09 8.85 2.30
C ALA A 197 -1.02 9.33 3.24
N TYR A 198 -2.10 8.57 3.46
CA TYR A 198 -3.11 8.95 4.46
C TYR A 198 -2.55 8.99 5.89
N PHE A 199 -1.57 8.15 6.17
CA PHE A 199 -1.06 7.96 7.52
C PHE A 199 0.32 8.59 7.75
N HIS A 200 1.07 9.00 6.72
CA HIS A 200 2.47 9.45 6.87
C HIS A 200 2.66 10.52 7.97
N ASP A 201 1.69 11.42 8.09
CA ASP A 201 1.76 12.63 8.90
C ASP A 201 0.93 12.57 10.21
N ILE A 202 0.41 11.39 10.58
CA ILE A 202 -0.49 11.26 11.76
C ILE A 202 0.15 11.74 13.05
N GLY A 203 1.47 11.73 13.14
CA GLY A 203 2.19 12.19 14.33
C GLY A 203 2.01 13.68 14.63
N LYS A 204 1.61 14.48 13.63
CA LYS A 204 1.26 15.90 13.83
C LYS A 204 0.05 16.09 14.75
N LEU A 205 -0.76 15.05 14.98
CA LEU A 205 -1.85 15.04 15.97
C LEU A 205 -1.43 15.42 17.39
N GLU A 206 -0.17 15.18 17.77
CA GLU A 206 0.33 15.50 19.11
C GLU A 206 0.39 17.01 19.36
N LYS A 207 0.78 17.79 18.33
CA LYS A 207 0.96 19.25 18.41
C LYS A 207 0.53 19.94 17.10
N PRO A 208 -0.75 19.86 16.69
CA PRO A 208 -1.19 20.34 15.37
C PRO A 208 -0.85 21.82 15.13
N GLU A 209 -0.95 22.65 16.15
CA GLU A 209 -0.75 24.10 16.11
C GLU A 209 0.67 24.55 15.75
N TYR A 210 1.66 23.66 15.80
CA TYR A 210 3.03 23.93 15.38
C TYR A 210 3.24 23.73 13.87
N PHE A 211 2.31 23.07 13.18
CA PHE A 211 2.41 22.82 11.75
C PHE A 211 1.60 23.88 10.97
N SER A 212 2.26 24.51 10.00
CA SER A 212 1.72 25.70 9.30
C SER A 212 0.39 25.45 8.61
N GLU A 213 0.17 24.25 8.09
CA GLU A 213 -1.08 23.88 7.42
C GLU A 213 -2.30 23.86 8.36
N ASN A 214 -2.09 23.74 9.67
CA ASN A 214 -3.15 23.76 10.68
C ASN A 214 -3.35 25.14 11.32
N GLN A 215 -2.50 26.12 11.00
CA GLN A 215 -2.64 27.48 11.54
C GLN A 215 -3.71 28.23 10.75
N MET A 216 -4.89 28.42 11.36
CA MET A 216 -5.98 29.16 10.74
C MET A 216 -5.71 30.67 10.78
N ALA A 217 -5.63 31.30 9.60
CA ALA A 217 -5.46 32.73 9.31
C ALA A 217 -4.05 33.33 9.49
N GLU A 218 -3.69 34.24 8.56
CA GLU A 218 -2.47 35.08 8.56
C GLU A 218 -2.24 35.89 9.85
N LYS A 219 -3.26 36.01 10.72
CA LYS A 219 -3.20 36.78 11.97
C LYS A 219 -2.65 36.00 13.17
N MET A 220 -2.53 34.67 13.10
CA MET A 220 -1.86 33.91 14.15
C MET A 220 -0.35 33.96 13.94
N LYS A 221 0.38 34.67 14.82
CA LYS A 221 1.84 34.58 14.85
C LYS A 221 2.24 33.13 15.11
N SER A 222 3.03 32.55 14.21
CA SER A 222 3.57 31.20 14.35
C SER A 222 4.15 30.99 15.74
N LEU A 223 3.80 29.86 16.37
CA LEU A 223 4.29 29.51 17.71
C LEU A 223 5.82 29.34 17.76
N HIS A 224 6.44 29.06 16.61
CA HIS A 224 7.88 29.00 16.44
C HIS A 224 8.60 30.33 16.67
N VAL A 225 7.90 31.47 16.63
CA VAL A 225 8.51 32.79 16.87
C VAL A 225 9.11 32.90 18.28
N LYS A 226 8.53 32.20 19.26
CA LYS A 226 8.98 32.21 20.66
C LYS A 226 10.04 31.16 20.98
N LEU A 227 10.43 30.34 20.00
CA LEU A 227 11.32 29.19 20.20
C LEU A 227 12.67 29.42 19.55
N THR A 228 13.70 28.77 20.10
CA THR A 228 14.99 28.65 19.40
C THR A 228 14.82 27.78 18.15
N PRO A 229 15.66 27.94 17.12
CA PRO A 229 15.58 27.10 15.92
C PRO A 229 15.77 25.60 16.22
N SER A 230 16.65 25.24 17.14
CA SER A 230 16.83 23.84 17.57
C SER A 230 15.58 23.27 18.23
N MET A 231 14.89 24.05 19.09
CA MET A 231 13.62 23.62 19.70
C MET A 231 12.51 23.47 18.68
N SER A 232 12.46 24.36 17.69
CA SER A 232 11.50 24.25 16.58
C SER A 232 11.73 22.99 15.77
N SER A 233 12.98 22.71 15.41
CA SER A 233 13.37 21.50 14.67
C SER A 233 13.04 20.23 15.45
N LEU A 234 13.30 20.22 16.76
CA LEU A 234 12.93 19.09 17.62
C LEU A 234 11.42 18.81 17.60
N ILE A 235 10.58 19.85 17.65
CA ILE A 235 9.11 19.69 17.58
C ILE A 235 8.71 19.11 16.22
N ILE A 236 9.26 19.67 15.13
CA ILE A 236 8.98 19.20 13.77
C ILE A 236 9.42 17.75 13.61
N ILE A 237 10.67 17.39 13.89
CA ILE A 237 11.20 16.04 13.73
C ILE A 237 10.44 15.01 14.59
N ASN A 238 10.02 15.41 15.80
CA ASN A 238 9.35 14.50 16.74
C ASN A 238 7.96 14.03 16.27
N HIS A 239 7.36 14.62 15.23
CA HIS A 239 6.12 14.07 14.66
C HIS A 239 6.33 12.64 14.14
N VAL A 240 7.49 12.30 13.58
CA VAL A 240 7.77 10.93 13.12
C VAL A 240 7.64 9.94 14.28
N LYS A 241 8.34 10.21 15.39
CA LYS A 241 8.28 9.38 16.61
C LYS A 241 6.85 9.25 17.14
N LYS A 242 6.10 10.36 17.19
CA LYS A 242 4.70 10.34 17.65
C LYS A 242 3.78 9.59 16.70
N GLY A 243 4.06 9.66 15.40
CA GLY A 243 3.37 8.87 14.38
C GLY A 243 3.58 7.37 14.60
N LEU A 244 4.82 6.95 14.89
CA LEU A 244 5.11 5.53 15.22
C LEU A 244 4.37 5.06 16.47
N GLU A 245 4.35 5.87 17.54
CA GLU A 245 3.58 5.57 18.76
C GLU A 245 2.08 5.37 18.46
N LEU A 246 1.49 6.25 17.64
CA LEU A 246 0.11 6.14 17.20
C LEU A 246 -0.11 4.92 16.28
N ALA A 247 0.80 4.66 15.35
CA ALA A 247 0.70 3.54 14.42
C ALA A 247 0.67 2.20 15.16
N HIS A 248 1.53 2.03 16.18
CA HIS A 248 1.52 0.85 17.03
C HIS A 248 0.25 0.75 17.88
N LYS A 249 -0.23 1.87 18.46
CA LYS A 249 -1.47 1.92 19.24
C LYS A 249 -2.69 1.48 18.41
N TYR A 250 -2.76 1.92 17.16
CA TYR A 250 -3.83 1.59 16.22
C TYR A 250 -3.57 0.31 15.41
N LYS A 251 -2.48 -0.41 15.70
CA LYS A 251 -2.11 -1.68 15.03
C LYS A 251 -2.04 -1.55 13.50
N LEU A 252 -1.47 -0.43 13.02
CA LEU A 252 -1.18 -0.26 11.61
C LEU A 252 -0.15 -1.32 11.18
N PRO A 253 -0.29 -1.88 9.96
CA PRO A 253 0.64 -2.89 9.49
C PRO A 253 2.00 -2.26 9.14
N PRO A 254 3.10 -3.04 9.17
CA PRO A 254 4.45 -2.50 8.97
C PRO A 254 4.63 -1.71 7.67
N ALA A 255 4.01 -2.17 6.57
CA ALA A 255 4.08 -1.46 5.30
C ALA A 255 3.52 -0.03 5.36
N ILE A 256 2.64 0.31 6.32
CA ILE A 256 2.15 1.68 6.53
C ILE A 256 3.04 2.44 7.52
N ILE A 257 3.61 1.73 8.51
CA ILE A 257 4.57 2.30 9.46
C ILE A 257 5.80 2.85 8.73
N ASP A 258 6.26 2.16 7.68
CA ASP A 258 7.41 2.58 6.85
C ASP A 258 7.20 3.99 6.27
N PHE A 259 5.97 4.34 5.83
CA PHE A 259 5.68 5.69 5.32
C PHE A 259 5.82 6.76 6.40
N ILE A 260 5.44 6.45 7.65
CA ILE A 260 5.56 7.38 8.76
C ILE A 260 7.03 7.61 9.10
N GLU A 261 7.79 6.52 9.18
CA GLU A 261 9.20 6.55 9.58
C GLU A 261 10.10 7.22 8.53
N GLN A 262 9.87 6.92 7.24
CA GLN A 262 10.85 7.15 6.18
C GLN A 262 10.50 8.30 5.23
N HIS A 263 9.28 8.87 5.26
CA HIS A 263 8.88 9.86 4.24
C HIS A 263 9.75 11.13 4.21
N HIS A 264 10.44 11.47 5.30
CA HIS A 264 11.43 12.54 5.30
C HIS A 264 12.88 12.07 5.14
N GLY A 265 13.13 10.76 5.18
CA GLY A 265 14.47 10.17 5.13
C GLY A 265 15.41 10.82 6.13
N THR A 266 16.56 11.29 5.65
CA THR A 266 17.60 11.97 6.45
C THR A 266 17.66 13.47 6.14
N SER A 267 16.59 14.01 5.57
CA SER A 267 16.53 15.38 5.08
C SER A 267 16.78 16.41 6.18
N LEU A 268 17.28 17.57 5.78
CA LEU A 268 17.51 18.69 6.67
C LEU A 268 16.23 19.52 6.83
N VAL A 269 15.90 19.90 8.06
CA VAL A 269 14.87 20.90 8.38
C VAL A 269 15.43 22.30 8.05
N TYR A 270 15.52 22.56 6.75
CA TYR A 270 16.30 23.64 6.13
C TYR A 270 16.03 25.02 6.75
N TYR A 271 14.76 25.42 6.89
CA TYR A 271 14.40 26.74 7.39
C TYR A 271 14.97 27.03 8.79
N PHE A 272 14.85 26.08 9.72
CA PHE A 272 15.33 26.27 11.09
C PHE A 272 16.85 26.10 11.18
N TYR A 273 17.46 25.29 10.33
CA TYR A 273 18.93 25.22 10.22
C TYR A 273 19.52 26.56 9.81
N HIS A 274 19.02 27.17 8.74
CA HIS A 274 19.50 28.49 8.29
C HIS A 274 19.21 29.59 9.30
N LYS A 275 18.05 29.59 9.95
CA LYS A 275 17.76 30.52 11.04
C LYS A 275 18.72 30.35 12.23
N ALA A 276 19.25 29.14 12.46
CA ALA A 276 20.28 28.94 13.47
C ALA A 276 21.62 29.58 13.06
N LEU A 277 22.01 29.46 11.79
CA LEU A 277 23.23 30.06 11.21
C LEU A 277 23.21 31.60 11.24
N GLU A 278 22.04 32.23 11.20
CA GLU A 278 21.94 33.69 11.36
C GLU A 278 22.30 34.15 12.79
N ASN A 279 22.12 33.27 13.79
CA ASN A 279 22.29 33.61 15.21
C ASN A 279 23.62 33.12 15.81
N LYS A 280 24.31 32.19 15.14
CA LYS A 280 25.55 31.56 15.61
C LYS A 280 26.46 31.21 14.44
N LYS A 281 27.76 31.08 14.70
CA LYS A 281 28.70 30.57 13.69
C LYS A 281 28.40 29.10 13.38
N GLU A 282 28.62 28.70 12.13
CA GLU A 282 28.36 27.34 11.62
C GLU A 282 29.07 26.25 12.46
N GLU A 283 30.30 26.52 12.90
CA GLU A 283 31.11 25.63 13.76
C GLU A 283 30.46 25.30 15.12
N GLU A 284 29.49 26.12 15.56
CA GLU A 284 28.76 25.93 16.82
C GLU A 284 27.44 25.18 16.64
N ILE A 285 27.05 24.88 15.40
CA ILE A 285 25.76 24.27 15.05
C ILE A 285 25.98 22.83 14.62
N LYS A 286 25.35 21.92 15.34
CA LYS A 286 25.34 20.50 15.00
C LYS A 286 24.21 20.24 14.01
N GLU A 287 24.57 20.01 12.75
CA GLU A 287 23.61 19.74 11.66
C GLU A 287 22.69 18.55 11.99
N GLU A 288 23.17 17.57 12.76
CA GLU A 288 22.40 16.39 13.18
C GLU A 288 21.17 16.77 14.02
N GLN A 289 21.16 17.93 14.69
CA GLN A 289 20.00 18.42 15.44
C GLN A 289 18.85 18.89 14.54
N PHE A 290 19.13 19.07 13.25
CA PHE A 290 18.21 19.57 12.26
C PHE A 290 17.88 18.53 11.19
N ARG A 291 18.44 17.32 11.29
CA ARG A 291 18.14 16.22 10.34
C ARG A 291 17.13 15.24 10.92
N TYR A 292 16.28 14.73 10.05
CA TYR A 292 15.45 13.58 10.39
C TYR A 292 16.33 12.35 10.64
N PRO A 293 15.94 11.46 11.57
CA PRO A 293 16.76 10.31 11.94
C PRO A 293 16.82 9.22 10.86
N GLY A 294 15.96 9.30 9.83
CA GLY A 294 15.83 8.25 8.83
C GLY A 294 15.08 7.00 9.34
N PRO A 295 15.21 5.87 8.61
CA PRO A 295 16.08 5.68 7.46
C PRO A 295 15.57 6.38 6.19
N LYS A 296 16.40 6.45 5.15
CA LYS A 296 15.99 6.89 3.80
C LYS A 296 14.86 5.98 3.29
N PRO A 297 13.98 6.47 2.37
CA PRO A 297 13.00 5.62 1.70
C PRO A 297 13.58 4.31 1.16
N GLN A 298 13.05 3.18 1.63
CA GLN A 298 13.53 1.84 1.22
C GLN A 298 12.73 1.24 0.05
N THR A 299 11.61 1.86 -0.34
CA THR A 299 10.73 1.38 -1.40
C THR A 299 10.34 2.51 -2.34
N LYS A 300 9.93 2.16 -3.57
CA LYS A 300 9.46 3.15 -4.55
C LYS A 300 8.28 3.93 -4.02
N GLU A 301 7.34 3.27 -3.35
CA GLU A 301 6.10 3.85 -2.86
C GLU A 301 6.37 4.89 -1.77
N VAL A 302 7.24 4.58 -0.81
CA VAL A 302 7.66 5.53 0.23
C VAL A 302 8.41 6.72 -0.37
N ALA A 303 9.31 6.46 -1.32
CA ALA A 303 10.03 7.53 -2.01
C ALA A 303 9.10 8.44 -2.81
N ILE A 304 8.09 7.89 -3.47
CA ILE A 304 7.06 8.66 -4.18
C ILE A 304 6.26 9.53 -3.21
N VAL A 305 5.89 9.02 -2.02
CA VAL A 305 5.22 9.81 -0.99
C VAL A 305 6.14 10.92 -0.46
N SER A 306 7.43 10.64 -0.25
CA SER A 306 8.43 11.65 0.12
C SER A 306 8.50 12.81 -0.89
N LEU A 307 8.52 12.48 -2.19
CA LEU A 307 8.53 13.48 -3.26
C LEU A 307 7.20 14.23 -3.35
N ALA A 308 6.07 13.52 -3.21
CA ALA A 308 4.74 14.12 -3.25
C ALA A 308 4.51 15.10 -2.08
N ASP A 309 4.94 14.74 -0.88
CA ASP A 309 4.89 15.58 0.32
C ASP A 309 5.66 16.90 0.11
N ALA A 310 6.91 16.81 -0.34
CA ALA A 310 7.74 17.99 -0.61
C ALA A 310 7.14 18.87 -1.72
N VAL A 311 6.63 18.27 -2.80
CA VAL A 311 5.99 19.00 -3.91
C VAL A 311 4.71 19.69 -3.48
N GLU A 312 3.84 19.01 -2.73
CA GLU A 312 2.59 19.59 -2.23
C GLU A 312 2.89 20.80 -1.35
N ALA A 313 3.77 20.62 -0.36
CA ALA A 313 4.11 21.67 0.60
C ALA A 313 4.71 22.91 -0.08
N ALA A 314 5.63 22.71 -1.03
CA ALA A 314 6.26 23.79 -1.76
C ALA A 314 5.28 24.53 -2.69
N THR A 315 4.47 23.79 -3.44
CA THR A 315 3.53 24.38 -4.42
C THR A 315 2.38 25.12 -3.75
N ARG A 316 1.97 24.72 -2.54
CA ARG A 316 0.97 25.44 -1.72
C ARG A 316 1.40 26.88 -1.41
N SER A 317 2.70 27.14 -1.26
CA SER A 317 3.26 28.45 -0.91
C SER A 317 3.60 29.34 -2.11
N LEU A 318 3.42 28.85 -3.35
CA LEU A 318 3.86 29.54 -4.55
C LEU A 318 2.98 30.76 -4.86
N GLN A 319 3.56 31.96 -4.80
CA GLN A 319 2.93 33.19 -5.27
C GLN A 319 2.91 33.18 -6.80
N GLU A 320 1.72 33.13 -7.40
CA GLU A 320 1.44 33.03 -8.85
C GLU A 320 1.88 31.70 -9.50
N PRO A 321 1.03 30.66 -9.40
CA PRO A 321 1.33 29.31 -9.87
C PRO A 321 1.16 29.17 -11.40
N THR A 322 2.07 29.75 -12.18
CA THR A 322 2.06 29.55 -13.65
C THR A 322 2.54 28.14 -14.03
N PRO A 323 2.12 27.58 -15.18
CA PRO A 323 2.55 26.25 -15.62
C PRO A 323 4.07 26.06 -15.67
N ALA A 324 4.81 27.07 -16.14
CA ALA A 324 6.27 27.02 -16.21
C ALA A 324 6.92 27.01 -14.81
N ARG A 325 6.41 27.81 -13.87
CA ARG A 325 6.95 27.88 -12.50
C ARG A 325 6.67 26.61 -11.71
N ILE A 326 5.45 26.05 -11.82
CA ILE A 326 5.11 24.76 -11.21
C ILE A 326 6.04 23.66 -11.72
N LYS A 327 6.18 23.54 -13.05
CA LYS A 327 7.03 22.51 -13.65
C LYS A 327 8.50 22.66 -13.23
N GLY A 328 9.01 23.89 -13.19
CA GLY A 328 10.36 24.20 -12.73
C GLY A 328 10.58 23.77 -11.28
N LEU A 329 9.70 24.21 -10.38
CA LEU A 329 9.76 23.90 -8.95
C LEU A 329 9.71 22.39 -8.67
N ILE A 330 8.80 21.67 -9.31
CA ILE A 330 8.69 20.20 -9.13
C ILE A 330 9.98 19.50 -9.55
N LYS A 331 10.54 19.90 -10.70
CA LYS A 331 11.79 19.32 -11.19
C LYS A 331 12.96 19.63 -10.27
N GLU A 332 13.02 20.85 -9.74
CA GLU A 332 14.03 21.25 -8.75
C GLU A 332 13.95 20.40 -7.48
N ILE A 333 12.76 20.25 -6.90
CA ILE A 333 12.55 19.44 -5.68
C ILE A 333 13.00 17.99 -5.88
N ILE A 334 12.59 17.37 -6.99
CA ILE A 334 12.97 15.98 -7.31
C ILE A 334 14.49 15.86 -7.48
N ASN A 335 15.10 16.82 -8.19
CA ASN A 335 16.55 16.82 -8.40
C ASN A 335 17.33 17.04 -7.11
N ASN A 336 16.86 17.92 -6.21
CA ASN A 336 17.50 18.17 -4.92
C ASN A 336 17.46 16.90 -4.05
N LYS A 337 16.29 16.24 -3.95
CA LYS A 337 16.16 14.95 -3.25
C LYS A 337 17.09 13.87 -3.80
N PHE A 338 17.23 13.81 -5.13
CA PHE A 338 18.17 12.91 -5.78
C PHE A 338 19.64 13.26 -5.45
N ALA A 339 20.01 14.54 -5.54
CA ALA A 339 21.37 15.02 -5.28
C ALA A 339 21.79 14.89 -3.81
N GLU A 340 20.85 14.99 -2.88
CA GLU A 340 21.03 14.75 -1.44
C GLU A 340 21.15 13.26 -1.09
N GLY A 341 20.98 12.37 -2.07
CA GLY A 341 21.07 10.92 -1.88
C GLY A 341 19.85 10.32 -1.17
N GLU A 342 18.75 11.05 -0.99
CA GLU A 342 17.56 10.57 -0.27
C GLU A 342 16.85 9.41 -1.00
N LEU A 343 17.16 9.19 -2.27
CA LEU A 343 16.56 8.15 -3.11
C LEU A 343 17.48 6.93 -3.35
N GLU A 344 18.65 6.88 -2.71
CA GLU A 344 19.68 5.85 -2.94
C GLU A 344 19.26 4.43 -2.52
N ASP A 345 18.44 4.31 -1.48
CA ASP A 345 18.04 3.02 -0.91
C ASP A 345 16.71 2.50 -1.50
N CYS A 346 16.21 3.13 -2.57
CA CYS A 346 15.00 2.71 -3.28
C CYS A 346 15.28 2.45 -4.76
N GLU A 347 14.46 1.60 -5.40
CA GLU A 347 14.68 1.20 -6.79
C GLU A 347 14.13 2.19 -7.84
N LEU A 348 13.96 3.47 -7.51
CA LEU A 348 13.51 4.49 -8.47
C LEU A 348 14.60 4.80 -9.49
N THR A 349 14.27 4.70 -10.77
CA THR A 349 15.19 5.05 -11.86
C THR A 349 15.05 6.52 -12.27
N LEU A 350 16.06 7.09 -12.95
CA LEU A 350 15.95 8.43 -13.54
C LEU A 350 14.76 8.56 -14.52
N LYS A 351 14.40 7.46 -15.19
CA LYS A 351 13.20 7.40 -16.03
C LYS A 351 11.92 7.52 -15.21
N ASP A 352 11.89 6.89 -14.04
CA ASP A 352 10.77 6.99 -13.10
C ASP A 352 10.62 8.42 -12.58
N LEU A 353 11.73 9.08 -12.19
CA LEU A 353 11.71 10.47 -11.73
C LEU A 353 11.12 11.45 -12.75
N ASN A 354 11.47 11.29 -14.04
CA ASN A 354 10.88 12.11 -15.11
C ASN A 354 9.36 11.89 -15.22
N LYS A 355 8.89 10.63 -15.19
CA LYS A 355 7.45 10.32 -15.20
C LYS A 355 6.73 10.88 -13.99
N ILE A 356 7.32 10.75 -12.80
CA ILE A 356 6.78 11.30 -11.54
C ILE A 356 6.63 12.83 -11.67
N SER A 357 7.65 13.51 -12.18
CA SER A 357 7.62 14.96 -12.41
C SER A 357 6.48 15.38 -13.35
N GLU A 358 6.25 14.65 -14.45
CA GLU A 358 5.16 14.90 -15.38
C GLU A 358 3.77 14.71 -14.73
N VAL A 359 3.60 13.61 -13.98
CA VAL A 359 2.34 13.30 -13.27
C VAL A 359 2.05 14.36 -12.21
N PHE A 360 3.03 14.71 -11.38
CA PHE A 360 2.89 15.74 -10.36
C PHE A 360 2.55 17.09 -10.99
N THR A 361 3.25 17.48 -12.06
CA THR A 361 2.97 18.74 -12.76
C THR A 361 1.52 18.82 -13.21
N ARG A 362 0.99 17.75 -13.83
CA ARG A 362 -0.40 17.69 -14.29
C ARG A 362 -1.40 17.83 -13.15
N ILE A 363 -1.18 17.12 -12.04
CA ILE A 363 -2.10 17.11 -10.89
C ILE A 363 -2.07 18.45 -10.17
N VAL A 364 -0.90 18.99 -9.88
CA VAL A 364 -0.73 20.30 -9.22
C VAL A 364 -1.38 21.40 -10.07
N LEU A 365 -1.18 21.40 -11.39
CA LEU A 365 -1.85 22.35 -12.27
C LEU A 365 -3.37 22.25 -12.19
N SER A 366 -3.93 21.04 -12.17
CA SER A 366 -5.38 20.86 -12.01
C SER A 366 -5.91 21.44 -10.70
N ILE A 367 -5.14 21.32 -9.60
CA ILE A 367 -5.52 21.85 -8.29
C ILE A 367 -5.49 23.39 -8.29
N HIS A 368 -4.49 24.01 -8.91
CA HIS A 368 -4.36 25.46 -8.97
C HIS A 368 -5.27 26.13 -10.02
N HIS A 369 -5.56 25.47 -11.15
CA HIS A 369 -6.47 26.01 -12.18
C HIS A 369 -7.93 26.06 -11.71
N ALA A 370 -8.36 25.13 -10.86
CA ALA A 370 -9.69 25.19 -10.23
C ALA A 370 -9.89 26.41 -9.30
N ARG A 371 -8.80 27.09 -8.91
CA ARG A 371 -8.83 28.27 -8.03
C ARG A 371 -8.83 29.61 -8.76
N VAL A 372 -8.80 29.64 -10.10
CA VAL A 372 -8.93 30.89 -10.86
C VAL A 372 -10.40 31.33 -10.84
N GLU A 373 -10.71 32.37 -10.07
CA GLU A 373 -12.05 32.97 -9.97
C GLU A 373 -12.57 33.38 -11.35
N TYR A 374 -13.82 33.04 -11.64
CA TYR A 374 -14.55 33.68 -12.74
C TYR A 374 -14.77 35.16 -12.38
N PRO A 375 -14.59 36.10 -13.32
CA PRO A 375 -14.86 37.50 -13.06
C PRO A 375 -16.31 37.65 -12.59
N SER A 376 -16.51 38.17 -11.38
CA SER A 376 -17.83 38.58 -10.93
C SER A 376 -18.31 39.70 -11.85
N GLU A 377 -19.43 39.47 -12.54
CA GLU A 377 -20.08 40.50 -13.35
C GLU A 377 -20.30 41.73 -12.46
N LYS A 378 -19.63 42.83 -12.80
CA LYS A 378 -19.98 44.14 -12.28
C LYS A 378 -21.42 44.40 -12.70
N LYS A 379 -22.36 44.28 -11.75
CA LYS A 379 -23.67 44.92 -11.87
C LYS A 379 -23.42 46.41 -12.09
N GLN A 380 -23.58 46.85 -13.33
CA GLN A 380 -23.76 48.27 -13.63
C GLN A 380 -25.13 48.67 -13.08
N GLY A 381 -25.14 49.80 -12.37
CA GLY A 381 -26.27 50.32 -11.61
C GLY A 381 -27.40 50.88 -12.45
#